data_AF-A0A968TU63-F1
#
_entry.id   AF-A0A968TU63-F1
#
_cell.length_a   1.000
_cell.length_b   1.000
_cell.length_c   1.000
_cell.angle_alpha   90.00
_cell.angle_beta   90.00
_cell.angle_gamma   90.00
#
_symmetry.space_group_name_H-M   'P 1'
#
loop_
_entity.id
_entity.type
_entity.pdbx_description
1 polymer ?
#
loop_
_entity_poly.entity_id
_entity_poly.type
_entity_poly.pdbx_seq_one_letter_code
_entity_poly.pdbx_strand_id
1 'polypeptide(L)'
;MKTNYSAAWARPVARLMAVAHLVACLSCVGFVAAPVPGYAGGFLGIETSIFADETAILHPFFYTGTSNATTVRVCIDPSTQNANKMIGPVIRAISTINGLAPTLGNTSADGTVPSTAVDFESIALHELLHCAIGLTHSNVGIALGVTGLAQFSTNSTVGPNGSYDVNLGPDGVPGSLDDPRGDDENRFWFSKSSNNPFVITSPVSSATYSQDVADLPTGHSFAANGSRVLSIVLGLLETEAVMSTPQFQGEMRRELSPDEVAIIRYARAGLDENAGTSDDYSTAVIFAGLSSGSGCQVVLRFAEIPSPGQCQASSIAINSNGHFRLAGTATVSFDSSAVWHFSDPVFSDGFESGDLSAWVAFP
;
A
#
# COMPACT_ATOMS: atom_id res chain seq x y z
N MET A 1 -29.95 72.60 20.46
CA MET A 1 -30.75 73.31 19.44
C MET A 1 -31.40 72.26 18.54
N LYS A 2 -32.75 72.29 18.48
CA LYS A 2 -33.66 71.68 17.49
C LYS A 2 -33.64 70.14 17.33
N THR A 3 -34.51 69.39 18.03
CA THR A 3 -35.92 68.97 17.72
C THR A 3 -36.01 67.90 16.62
N ASN A 4 -36.87 66.87 16.61
CA ASN A 4 -37.82 66.22 17.53
C ASN A 4 -38.50 65.04 16.75
N TYR A 5 -39.24 64.17 17.49
CA TYR A 5 -40.41 63.36 17.10
C TYR A 5 -40.17 62.07 16.27
N SER A 6 -40.86 60.93 16.45
CA SER A 6 -41.96 60.46 17.34
C SER A 6 -42.09 58.93 17.08
N ALA A 7 -42.29 58.06 18.09
CA ALA A 7 -43.56 57.41 18.50
C ALA A 7 -44.36 56.74 17.34
N ALA A 8 -45.09 55.63 17.45
CA ALA A 8 -45.44 54.63 18.45
C ALA A 8 -46.52 53.73 17.77
N TRP A 9 -46.49 52.41 18.00
CA TRP A 9 -47.63 51.47 18.11
C TRP A 9 -48.75 51.42 17.04
N ALA A 10 -48.96 50.24 16.43
CA ALA A 10 -50.27 49.58 16.30
C ALA A 10 -50.16 48.16 15.68
N ARG A 11 -50.74 47.16 16.34
CA ARG A 11 -51.30 45.93 15.72
C ARG A 11 -52.81 46.14 15.57
N PRO A 12 -53.49 45.54 14.57
CA PRO A 12 -54.24 44.30 14.89
C PRO A 12 -54.45 43.27 13.73
N VAL A 13 -54.47 42.00 14.12
CA VAL A 13 -55.47 40.92 13.88
C VAL A 13 -55.91 40.49 12.45
N ALA A 14 -55.69 39.18 12.21
CA ALA A 14 -56.46 38.14 11.49
C ALA A 14 -56.51 38.01 9.95
N ARG A 15 -56.16 36.79 9.48
CA ARG A 15 -56.95 35.86 8.62
C ARG A 15 -56.12 34.56 8.43
N LEU A 16 -56.54 33.42 8.98
CA LEU A 16 -57.39 32.34 8.41
C LEU A 16 -56.80 31.56 7.21
N MET A 17 -56.66 30.25 7.45
CA MET A 17 -56.68 29.08 6.54
C MET A 17 -55.53 28.83 5.54
N ALA A 18 -54.84 27.70 5.71
CA ALA A 18 -55.07 26.49 4.90
C ALA A 18 -54.18 25.32 5.36
N VAL A 19 -54.82 24.17 5.51
CA VAL A 19 -54.22 22.85 5.74
C VAL A 19 -53.55 22.38 4.45
N ALA A 20 -52.28 21.97 4.52
CA ALA A 20 -51.64 21.16 3.49
C ALA A 20 -50.94 19.97 4.17
N HIS A 21 -51.42 18.78 3.82
CA HIS A 21 -50.83 17.49 4.19
C HIS A 21 -49.40 17.40 3.69
N LEU A 22 -48.44 17.19 4.59
CA LEU A 22 -47.09 16.78 4.22
C LEU A 22 -47.08 15.26 4.06
N VAL A 23 -47.19 14.81 2.81
CA VAL A 23 -46.84 13.44 2.42
C VAL A 23 -45.32 13.36 2.43
N ALA A 24 -44.75 12.68 3.43
CA ALA A 24 -43.35 12.32 3.44
C ALA A 24 -43.11 11.25 2.37
N CYS A 25 -42.71 11.69 1.17
CA CYS A 25 -42.20 10.82 0.14
C CYS A 25 -40.77 10.43 0.53
N LEU A 26 -40.61 9.20 1.00
CA LEU A 26 -39.33 8.57 1.29
C LEU A 26 -38.66 8.23 -0.04
N SER A 27 -37.94 9.18 -0.63
CA SER A 27 -37.03 8.89 -1.75
C SER A 27 -35.76 8.25 -1.18
N CYS A 28 -35.64 6.94 -1.37
CA CYS A 28 -34.38 6.21 -1.32
C CYS A 28 -33.42 6.82 -2.34
N VAL A 29 -32.55 7.72 -1.90
CA VAL A 29 -31.33 8.06 -2.63
C VAL A 29 -30.38 6.88 -2.40
N GLY A 30 -30.34 5.97 -3.36
CA GLY A 30 -29.26 5.00 -3.45
C GLY A 30 -27.97 5.77 -3.64
N PHE A 31 -27.14 5.82 -2.60
CA PHE A 31 -25.74 6.17 -2.75
C PHE A 31 -25.08 5.08 -3.60
N VAL A 32 -24.96 5.34 -4.90
CA VAL A 32 -23.98 4.65 -5.73
C VAL A 32 -22.65 5.31 -5.38
N ALA A 33 -21.89 4.70 -4.48
CA ALA A 33 -20.50 5.10 -4.24
C ALA A 33 -19.74 4.91 -5.56
N ALA A 34 -19.30 6.01 -6.17
CA ALA A 34 -18.38 5.95 -7.28
C ALA A 34 -17.02 5.46 -6.75
N PRO A 35 -16.32 4.54 -7.45
CA PRO A 35 -14.98 4.14 -7.06
C PRO A 35 -14.04 5.35 -7.19
N VAL A 36 -13.46 5.78 -6.07
CA VAL A 36 -12.40 6.81 -6.04
C VAL A 36 -11.07 6.08 -6.29
N PRO A 37 -10.22 6.55 -7.23
CA PRO A 37 -8.92 5.96 -7.48
C PRO A 37 -8.03 6.07 -6.24
N GLY A 38 -7.45 4.93 -5.82
CA GLY A 38 -6.63 4.84 -4.64
C GLY A 38 -5.15 4.97 -4.91
N TYR A 39 -4.51 5.84 -4.15
CA TYR A 39 -3.07 5.84 -3.93
C TYR A 39 -2.86 4.99 -2.64
N ALA A 40 -1.66 4.66 -2.15
CA ALA A 40 -1.48 3.55 -1.18
C ALA A 40 -0.62 3.91 0.06
N GLY A 41 -1.00 3.59 1.33
CA GLY A 41 -0.12 3.50 2.56
C GLY A 41 -0.54 2.34 3.55
N GLY A 42 0.36 1.67 4.33
CA GLY A 42 0.15 0.58 5.38
C GLY A 42 -0.90 -0.59 5.19
N PHE A 43 -0.54 -1.92 5.27
CA PHE A 43 -1.32 -3.10 4.74
C PHE A 43 -2.74 -2.79 4.23
N LEU A 44 -2.93 -2.69 2.89
CA LEU A 44 -4.01 -2.01 2.14
C LEU A 44 -5.11 -1.53 3.07
N GLY A 45 -4.78 -0.43 3.72
CA GLY A 45 -5.53 0.16 4.81
C GLY A 45 -5.19 1.62 4.79
N ILE A 46 -5.87 2.36 3.90
CA ILE A 46 -6.06 3.81 4.01
C ILE A 46 -5.05 4.68 3.25
N GLU A 47 -5.06 4.59 1.93
CA GLU A 47 -5.07 5.83 1.12
C GLU A 47 -6.37 5.97 0.29
N THR A 48 -7.33 5.05 0.52
CA THR A 48 -8.73 5.20 0.13
C THR A 48 -9.65 4.87 1.30
N SER A 49 -10.80 5.53 1.31
CA SER A 49 -11.92 5.41 2.23
C SER A 49 -12.59 4.02 2.29
N ILE A 50 -11.85 2.92 2.09
CA ILE A 50 -12.39 1.56 2.06
C ILE A 50 -12.42 0.96 3.48
N PHE A 51 -11.60 1.47 4.41
CA PHE A 51 -11.52 0.97 5.77
C PHE A 51 -11.80 2.10 6.77
N ALA A 52 -12.72 1.84 7.70
CA ALA A 52 -12.93 2.66 8.88
C ALA A 52 -12.11 2.16 10.09
N ASP A 53 -11.34 1.08 9.88
CA ASP A 53 -10.50 0.46 10.90
C ASP A 53 -9.03 0.72 10.58
N GLU A 54 -8.39 1.32 11.55
CA GLU A 54 -7.12 2.00 11.53
C GLU A 54 -5.94 1.05 11.84
N THR A 55 -6.26 -0.19 12.23
CA THR A 55 -5.30 -1.27 12.50
C THR A 55 -5.49 -2.47 11.56
N ALA A 56 -6.12 -2.25 10.40
CA ALA A 56 -6.57 -3.33 9.54
C ALA A 56 -5.40 -4.15 8.93
N ILE A 57 -5.60 -5.46 8.83
CA ILE A 57 -4.71 -6.39 8.12
C ILE A 57 -5.43 -6.86 6.86
N LEU A 58 -4.86 -6.53 5.70
CA LEU A 58 -5.36 -7.06 4.43
C LEU A 58 -4.68 -8.37 4.04
N HIS A 59 -5.49 -9.39 3.84
CA HIS A 59 -5.08 -10.69 3.33
C HIS A 59 -5.27 -10.81 1.81
N PRO A 60 -4.50 -11.70 1.15
CA PRO A 60 -4.68 -12.00 -0.26
C PRO A 60 -6.06 -12.57 -0.62
N PHE A 61 -6.35 -12.62 -1.92
CA PHE A 61 -7.59 -13.18 -2.45
C PHE A 61 -7.88 -14.57 -1.88
N PHE A 62 -9.17 -14.81 -1.61
CA PHE A 62 -9.72 -16.09 -1.14
C PHE A 62 -9.34 -16.53 0.27
N TYR A 63 -8.44 -15.84 1.00
CA TYR A 63 -8.20 -16.16 2.41
C TYR A 63 -9.48 -15.94 3.24
N THR A 64 -9.74 -16.81 4.22
CA THR A 64 -10.96 -16.76 5.07
C THR A 64 -10.66 -17.01 6.55
N GLY A 65 -9.39 -17.15 6.93
CA GLY A 65 -9.01 -17.66 8.26
C GLY A 65 -8.95 -19.17 8.38
N THR A 66 -9.17 -19.92 7.30
CA THR A 66 -9.20 -21.39 7.33
C THR A 66 -8.43 -22.03 6.17
N SER A 67 -7.90 -21.22 5.26
CA SER A 67 -7.19 -21.68 4.07
C SER A 67 -5.69 -21.58 4.30
N ASN A 68 -5.00 -22.72 4.34
CA ASN A 68 -3.56 -22.76 4.58
C ASN A 68 -2.72 -22.36 3.34
N ALA A 69 -3.38 -22.17 2.19
CA ALA A 69 -2.77 -21.70 0.96
C ALA A 69 -3.75 -20.88 0.12
N THR A 70 -3.25 -19.81 -0.49
CA THR A 70 -3.98 -19.00 -1.47
C THR A 70 -3.17 -18.87 -2.76
N THR A 71 -3.86 -18.74 -3.89
CA THR A 71 -3.23 -18.50 -5.19
C THR A 71 -3.80 -17.23 -5.80
N VAL A 72 -2.92 -16.31 -6.19
CA VAL A 72 -3.27 -15.05 -6.84
C VAL A 72 -2.80 -15.09 -8.28
N ARG A 73 -3.73 -14.99 -9.24
CA ARG A 73 -3.42 -15.02 -10.67
C ARG A 73 -3.26 -13.60 -11.20
N VAL A 74 -2.04 -13.31 -11.65
CA VAL A 74 -1.65 -12.05 -12.25
C VAL A 74 -1.66 -12.19 -13.77
N CYS A 75 -2.35 -11.28 -14.45
CA CYS A 75 -2.41 -11.23 -15.90
C CYS A 75 -1.96 -9.85 -16.40
N ILE A 76 -1.56 -9.80 -17.67
CA ILE A 76 -1.36 -8.53 -18.38
C ILE A 76 -2.50 -8.38 -19.38
N ASP A 77 -3.12 -7.22 -19.45
CA ASP A 77 -4.14 -6.92 -20.46
C ASP A 77 -3.51 -7.02 -21.87
N PRO A 78 -3.97 -7.93 -22.75
CA PRO A 78 -3.37 -8.14 -24.06
C PRO A 78 -3.45 -6.92 -24.97
N SER A 79 -4.36 -5.98 -24.69
CA SER A 79 -4.54 -4.76 -25.48
C SER A 79 -3.65 -3.60 -25.01
N THR A 80 -2.93 -3.76 -23.91
CA THR A 80 -2.16 -2.69 -23.31
C THR A 80 -0.84 -2.41 -24.03
N GLN A 81 -0.36 -1.17 -23.92
CA GLN A 81 0.95 -0.80 -24.46
C GLN A 81 2.04 -1.68 -23.85
N ASN A 82 3.06 -2.04 -24.63
CA ASN A 82 4.20 -2.82 -24.14
C ASN A 82 3.84 -4.19 -23.52
N ALA A 83 2.64 -4.76 -23.73
CA ALA A 83 2.20 -6.01 -23.10
C ALA A 83 3.27 -7.12 -23.12
N ASN A 84 3.90 -7.36 -24.26
CA ASN A 84 4.96 -8.37 -24.40
C ASN A 84 6.23 -8.03 -23.60
N LYS A 85 6.62 -6.75 -23.52
CA LYS A 85 7.80 -6.30 -22.76
C LYS A 85 7.58 -6.38 -21.24
N MET A 86 6.34 -6.40 -20.79
CA MET A 86 6.00 -6.53 -19.37
C MET A 86 6.20 -7.97 -18.86
N ILE A 87 6.14 -8.98 -19.72
CA ILE A 87 6.09 -10.41 -19.32
C ILE A 87 7.29 -10.79 -18.45
N GLY A 88 8.52 -10.62 -18.93
CA GLY A 88 9.73 -10.96 -18.20
C GLY A 88 9.82 -10.27 -16.83
N PRO A 89 9.74 -8.92 -16.77
CA PRO A 89 9.74 -8.19 -15.50
C PRO A 89 8.63 -8.61 -14.53
N VAL A 90 7.40 -8.85 -15.01
CA VAL A 90 6.28 -9.28 -14.14
C VAL A 90 6.55 -10.66 -13.55
N ILE A 91 7.07 -11.61 -14.34
CA ILE A 91 7.44 -12.94 -13.84
C ILE A 91 8.53 -12.83 -12.76
N ARG A 92 9.53 -11.96 -12.96
CA ARG A 92 10.58 -11.73 -11.95
C ARG A 92 10.05 -11.08 -10.68
N ALA A 93 9.22 -10.05 -10.78
CA ALA A 93 8.55 -9.45 -9.63
C ALA A 93 7.72 -10.49 -8.84
N ILE A 94 6.98 -11.36 -9.53
CA ILE A 94 6.25 -12.48 -8.92
C ILE A 94 7.21 -13.46 -8.23
N SER A 95 8.35 -13.77 -8.86
CA SER A 95 9.38 -14.62 -8.26
C SER A 95 9.94 -14.02 -6.98
N THR A 96 10.22 -12.72 -6.96
CA THR A 96 10.65 -11.99 -5.76
C THR A 96 9.61 -12.08 -4.64
N ILE A 97 8.34 -11.84 -4.95
CA ILE A 97 7.23 -11.95 -3.98
C ILE A 97 7.11 -13.37 -3.41
N ASN A 98 7.19 -14.40 -4.26
CA ASN A 98 7.09 -15.78 -3.81
C ASN A 98 8.31 -16.23 -3.01
N GLY A 99 9.49 -15.70 -3.33
CA GLY A 99 10.73 -16.03 -2.65
C GLY A 99 10.77 -15.54 -1.20
N LEU A 100 10.18 -14.37 -0.91
CA LEU A 100 10.19 -13.73 0.42
C LEU A 100 11.59 -13.75 1.07
N ALA A 101 12.61 -13.52 0.25
CA ALA A 101 13.99 -13.43 0.68
C ALA A 101 14.26 -11.98 1.12
N PRO A 102 14.67 -11.76 2.39
CA PRO A 102 15.03 -10.42 2.84
C PRO A 102 16.44 -10.07 2.35
N THR A 103 16.58 -8.95 1.63
CA THR A 103 17.86 -8.48 1.11
C THR A 103 18.23 -7.11 1.67
N LEU A 104 19.49 -6.97 2.10
CA LEU A 104 20.14 -5.68 2.30
C LEU A 104 20.92 -5.30 1.04
N GLY A 105 21.00 -4.01 0.71
CA GLY A 105 21.61 -3.56 -0.54
C GLY A 105 20.68 -3.71 -1.74
N ASN A 106 19.36 -3.69 -1.52
CA ASN A 106 18.35 -3.90 -2.56
C ASN A 106 18.08 -2.67 -3.44
N THR A 107 18.84 -1.58 -3.25
CA THR A 107 18.79 -0.39 -4.10
C THR A 107 20.08 -0.27 -4.92
N SER A 108 19.95 0.04 -6.21
CA SER A 108 21.09 0.30 -7.10
C SER A 108 20.78 1.42 -8.10
N ALA A 109 21.76 2.28 -8.34
CA ALA A 109 21.76 3.30 -9.40
C ALA A 109 23.06 3.21 -10.23
N ASP A 110 23.45 1.99 -10.60
CA ASP A 110 24.72 1.68 -11.29
C ASP A 110 24.74 2.02 -12.80
N GLY A 111 23.67 2.59 -13.34
CA GLY A 111 23.53 2.96 -14.74
C GLY A 111 22.88 1.89 -15.62
N THR A 112 22.51 0.72 -15.07
CA THR A 112 21.70 -0.29 -15.77
C THR A 112 20.36 0.30 -16.23
N VAL A 113 19.71 1.09 -15.36
CA VAL A 113 18.54 1.90 -15.69
C VAL A 113 19.03 3.29 -16.10
N PRO A 114 18.69 3.79 -17.30
CA PRO A 114 19.02 5.14 -17.68
C PRO A 114 18.49 6.16 -16.67
N SER A 115 19.27 7.19 -16.34
CA SER A 115 18.89 8.21 -15.34
C SER A 115 17.61 8.99 -15.67
N THR A 116 17.11 8.88 -16.91
CA THR A 116 15.86 9.50 -17.37
C THR A 116 14.69 8.53 -17.42
N ALA A 117 14.90 7.26 -17.08
CA ALA A 117 13.91 6.20 -17.18
C ALA A 117 13.51 5.68 -15.79
N VAL A 118 12.27 5.21 -15.69
CA VAL A 118 11.74 4.50 -14.51
C VAL A 118 11.87 3.00 -14.76
N ASP A 119 12.36 2.27 -13.77
CA ASP A 119 12.46 0.82 -13.85
C ASP A 119 11.07 0.16 -13.72
N PHE A 120 10.61 -0.47 -14.79
CA PHE A 120 9.29 -1.11 -14.82
C PHE A 120 9.20 -2.26 -13.82
N GLU A 121 10.26 -3.05 -13.64
CA GLU A 121 10.24 -4.19 -12.71
C GLU A 121 10.09 -3.74 -11.26
N SER A 122 10.77 -2.67 -10.85
CA SER A 122 10.66 -2.10 -9.50
C SER A 122 9.25 -1.57 -9.21
N ILE A 123 8.63 -0.87 -10.18
CA ILE A 123 7.25 -0.39 -10.03
C ILE A 123 6.27 -1.58 -10.07
N ALA A 124 6.48 -2.56 -10.95
CA ALA A 124 5.61 -3.74 -11.00
C ALA A 124 5.67 -4.54 -9.69
N LEU A 125 6.84 -4.70 -9.08
CA LEU A 125 6.99 -5.31 -7.77
C LEU A 125 6.22 -4.54 -6.70
N HIS A 126 6.40 -3.22 -6.63
CA HIS A 126 5.69 -2.34 -5.71
C HIS A 126 4.16 -2.46 -5.85
N GLU A 127 3.64 -2.33 -7.07
CA GLU A 127 2.20 -2.39 -7.30
C GLU A 127 1.61 -3.79 -7.11
N LEU A 128 2.37 -4.85 -7.35
CA LEU A 128 1.95 -6.21 -7.05
C LEU A 128 1.93 -6.48 -5.54
N LEU A 129 2.83 -5.89 -4.76
CA LEU A 129 2.78 -5.98 -3.31
C LEU A 129 1.49 -5.30 -2.77
N HIS A 130 1.05 -4.19 -3.36
CA HIS A 130 -0.29 -3.65 -3.11
C HIS A 130 -1.40 -4.61 -3.55
N CYS A 131 -1.48 -4.91 -4.85
CA CYS A 131 -2.68 -5.50 -5.46
C CYS A 131 -2.78 -7.03 -5.35
N ALA A 132 -1.70 -7.75 -5.06
CA ALA A 132 -1.70 -9.20 -4.92
C ALA A 132 -1.54 -9.65 -3.47
N ILE A 133 -0.76 -8.91 -2.67
CA ILE A 133 -0.46 -9.27 -1.28
C ILE A 133 -1.28 -8.44 -0.30
N GLY A 134 -1.45 -7.15 -0.58
CA GLY A 134 -2.08 -6.21 0.33
C GLY A 134 -1.10 -5.43 1.19
N LEU A 135 0.20 -5.41 0.88
CA LEU A 135 1.13 -4.47 1.52
C LEU A 135 0.86 -3.06 1.06
N THR A 136 1.51 -2.10 1.71
CA THR A 136 1.51 -0.71 1.25
C THR A 136 2.51 0.13 2.02
N HIS A 137 2.55 1.45 1.80
CA HIS A 137 3.74 2.26 2.03
C HIS A 137 4.24 2.22 3.46
N SER A 138 5.56 2.08 3.58
CA SER A 138 6.30 2.12 4.84
C SER A 138 6.46 3.54 5.37
N ASN A 139 6.32 4.54 4.49
CA ASN A 139 6.42 5.95 4.81
C ASN A 139 5.11 6.70 4.48
N VAL A 140 5.00 7.95 4.95
CA VAL A 140 3.83 8.83 4.69
C VAL A 140 3.70 9.17 3.21
N GLY A 141 4.83 9.29 2.51
CA GLY A 141 4.85 9.56 1.08
C GLY A 141 4.38 10.98 0.72
N ILE A 142 4.09 11.16 -0.57
CA ILE A 142 3.68 12.46 -1.16
C ILE A 142 2.16 12.64 -1.08
N ALA A 143 1.42 11.57 -0.76
CA ALA A 143 0.01 11.67 -0.50
C ALA A 143 -0.19 12.55 0.74
N LEU A 144 -1.14 13.49 0.68
CA LEU A 144 -1.58 14.34 1.80
C LEU A 144 -0.75 15.60 2.11
N GLY A 145 0.05 16.08 1.15
CA GLY A 145 0.66 17.41 1.21
C GLY A 145 1.93 17.50 2.07
N VAL A 146 2.43 16.35 2.55
CA VAL A 146 3.78 16.23 3.09
C VAL A 146 4.78 16.26 1.93
N THR A 147 5.83 17.07 2.05
CA THR A 147 6.81 17.28 0.98
C THR A 147 8.23 17.30 1.51
N GLY A 148 9.21 17.17 0.61
CA GLY A 148 10.62 17.19 0.99
C GLY A 148 11.01 15.95 1.79
N LEU A 149 11.89 16.09 2.78
CA LEU A 149 12.39 14.97 3.57
C LEU A 149 11.30 14.31 4.45
N ALA A 150 10.29 15.08 4.83
CA ALA A 150 9.20 14.61 5.69
C ALA A 150 8.37 13.49 5.06
N GLN A 151 8.37 13.37 3.72
CA GLN A 151 7.67 12.28 3.03
C GLN A 151 8.25 10.90 3.40
N PHE A 152 9.50 10.83 3.87
CA PHE A 152 10.17 9.59 4.28
C PHE A 152 9.92 9.19 5.74
N SER A 153 9.18 10.02 6.50
CA SER A 153 8.76 9.67 7.85
C SER A 153 7.86 8.43 7.83
N THR A 154 7.92 7.62 8.89
CA THR A 154 7.16 6.36 8.99
C THR A 154 5.66 6.56 8.81
N ASN A 155 5.01 5.64 8.10
CA ASN A 155 3.60 5.75 7.80
C ASN A 155 2.75 5.89 9.08
N SER A 156 1.86 6.87 9.07
CA SER A 156 0.93 7.19 10.15
C SER A 156 -0.34 7.76 9.55
N THR A 157 -1.35 7.99 10.39
CA THR A 157 -2.41 8.96 10.08
C THR A 157 -2.29 10.17 10.99
N VAL A 158 -2.93 11.26 10.59
CA VAL A 158 -3.05 12.46 11.44
C VAL A 158 -3.80 12.12 12.72
N GLY A 159 -3.36 12.71 13.83
CA GLY A 159 -4.05 12.62 15.11
C GLY A 159 -5.22 13.60 15.24
N PRO A 160 -5.73 13.79 16.48
CA PRO A 160 -6.78 14.75 16.81
C PRO A 160 -6.53 16.19 16.33
N ASN A 161 -5.27 16.61 16.15
CA ASN A 161 -4.93 17.93 15.61
C ASN A 161 -5.23 18.09 14.10
N GLY A 162 -5.49 16.99 13.38
CA GLY A 162 -5.82 16.95 11.96
C GLY A 162 -4.66 17.29 11.01
N SER A 163 -3.41 17.20 11.47
CA SER A 163 -2.19 17.48 10.71
C SER A 163 -1.11 16.42 10.97
N TYR A 164 -0.18 16.24 10.04
CA TYR A 164 0.95 15.34 10.23
C TYR A 164 2.05 15.98 11.07
N ASP A 165 2.42 15.32 12.16
CA ASP A 165 3.54 15.69 13.03
C ASP A 165 4.84 14.99 12.57
N VAL A 166 5.38 15.43 11.43
CA VAL A 166 6.56 14.82 10.76
C VAL A 166 7.88 15.53 11.08
N ASN A 167 8.06 15.89 12.35
CA ASN A 167 9.29 16.52 12.82
C ASN A 167 10.43 15.49 12.90
N LEU A 168 11.66 15.94 12.63
CA LEU A 168 12.84 15.08 12.69
C LEU A 168 13.36 14.97 14.13
N GLY A 169 13.79 13.76 14.49
CA GLY A 169 14.49 13.47 15.73
C GLY A 169 15.91 14.08 15.81
N PRO A 170 16.59 13.92 16.96
CA PRO A 170 17.99 14.29 17.15
C PRO A 170 18.97 13.82 16.06
N ASP A 171 18.75 12.66 15.43
CA ASP A 171 19.61 12.16 14.35
C ASP A 171 19.39 12.87 12.99
N GLY A 172 18.29 13.61 12.84
CA GLY A 172 17.91 14.32 11.62
C GLY A 172 17.51 13.40 10.47
N VAL A 173 17.18 12.13 10.73
CA VAL A 173 16.86 11.11 9.72
C VAL A 173 15.36 10.83 9.74
N PRO A 174 14.60 11.15 8.68
CA PRO A 174 13.18 10.83 8.63
C PRO A 174 12.96 9.31 8.66
N GLY A 175 11.98 8.89 9.45
CA GLY A 175 11.62 7.49 9.64
C GLY A 175 12.51 6.74 10.62
N SER A 176 13.33 7.45 11.40
CA SER A 176 14.14 6.87 12.46
C SER A 176 13.32 6.65 13.75
N LEU A 177 13.95 5.99 14.72
CA LEU A 177 13.32 5.64 16.00
C LEU A 177 13.10 6.82 16.93
N ASP A 178 13.77 7.96 16.71
CA ASP A 178 13.74 9.14 17.59
C ASP A 178 12.90 10.30 17.04
N ASP A 179 12.23 10.10 15.91
CA ASP A 179 11.31 11.06 15.31
C ASP A 179 10.12 11.35 16.25
N PRO A 180 9.92 12.62 16.68
CA PRO A 180 8.74 12.99 17.45
C PRO A 180 7.52 13.11 16.53
N ARG A 181 6.52 12.26 16.79
CA ARG A 181 5.30 12.18 15.99
C ARG A 181 4.05 12.78 16.62
N GLY A 182 4.22 13.55 17.70
CA GLY A 182 3.13 14.31 18.31
C GLY A 182 1.92 13.44 18.66
N ASP A 183 0.78 13.74 18.03
CA ASP A 183 -0.46 12.94 18.16
C ASP A 183 -0.75 12.04 16.95
N ASP A 184 0.15 11.96 15.96
CA ASP A 184 0.03 11.03 14.83
C ASP A 184 -0.14 9.59 15.32
N GLU A 185 -1.04 8.86 14.67
CA GLU A 185 -1.31 7.47 14.98
C GLU A 185 -0.47 6.54 14.11
N ASN A 186 0.33 5.69 14.75
CA ASN A 186 1.20 4.76 14.05
C ASN A 186 0.41 3.76 13.20
N ARG A 187 0.79 3.63 11.93
CA ARG A 187 0.23 2.62 11.01
C ARG A 187 1.21 1.51 10.68
N PHE A 188 2.42 1.59 11.22
CA PHE A 188 3.53 0.72 10.87
C PHE A 188 3.78 -0.35 11.93
N TRP A 189 3.88 -1.60 11.51
CA TRP A 189 4.18 -2.72 12.40
C TRP A 189 5.69 -2.81 12.63
N PHE A 190 6.12 -2.88 13.89
CA PHE A 190 7.53 -2.89 14.25
C PHE A 190 7.86 -4.02 15.22
N SER A 191 9.13 -4.46 15.23
CA SER A 191 9.62 -5.42 16.24
C SER A 191 9.67 -4.79 17.62
N LYS A 192 8.91 -5.35 18.58
CA LYS A 192 8.88 -4.90 19.99
C LYS A 192 10.25 -4.89 20.64
N SER A 193 11.14 -5.78 20.21
CA SER A 193 12.46 -5.95 20.82
C SER A 193 13.50 -4.95 20.35
N SER A 194 13.37 -4.40 19.14
CA SER A 194 14.44 -3.65 18.50
C SER A 194 14.01 -2.42 17.72
N ASN A 195 12.76 -2.38 17.23
CA ASN A 195 12.29 -1.36 16.29
C ASN A 195 13.26 -1.15 15.11
N ASN A 196 13.94 -2.22 14.66
CA ASN A 196 14.91 -2.15 13.58
C ASN A 196 14.32 -2.80 12.31
N PRO A 197 14.00 -2.02 11.27
CA PRO A 197 13.36 -2.52 10.05
C PRO A 197 14.30 -3.36 9.18
N PHE A 198 15.60 -3.40 9.49
CA PHE A 198 16.60 -4.18 8.77
C PHE A 198 16.85 -5.56 9.39
N VAL A 199 16.11 -5.94 10.45
CA VAL A 199 16.27 -7.20 11.15
C VAL A 199 14.91 -7.86 11.41
N ILE A 200 14.75 -9.10 10.95
CA ILE A 200 13.54 -9.89 11.23
C ILE A 200 13.68 -10.56 12.61
N THR A 201 12.81 -10.19 13.54
CA THR A 201 12.62 -10.90 14.81
C THR A 201 11.72 -12.13 14.59
N SER A 202 12.07 -13.28 15.17
CA SER A 202 11.36 -14.55 15.02
C SER A 202 10.90 -15.10 16.37
N PRO A 203 9.71 -15.74 16.48
CA PRO A 203 8.69 -15.87 15.43
C PRO A 203 8.15 -14.50 15.02
N VAL A 204 7.58 -14.38 13.83
CA VAL A 204 6.89 -13.15 13.39
C VAL A 204 5.42 -13.28 13.78
N SER A 205 5.00 -12.60 14.85
CA SER A 205 3.63 -12.67 15.39
C SER A 205 3.34 -11.47 16.31
N SER A 206 2.11 -11.36 16.81
CA SER A 206 1.68 -10.32 17.77
C SER A 206 2.47 -10.33 19.09
N ALA A 207 3.14 -11.44 19.41
CA ALA A 207 4.04 -11.53 20.56
C ALA A 207 5.37 -10.78 20.34
N THR A 208 5.81 -10.59 19.10
CA THR A 208 7.12 -10.02 18.74
C THR A 208 7.04 -8.75 17.91
N TYR A 209 5.90 -8.48 17.26
CA TYR A 209 5.62 -7.25 16.52
C TYR A 209 4.39 -6.55 17.09
N SER A 210 4.37 -5.22 16.97
CA SER A 210 3.25 -4.37 17.38
C SER A 210 3.05 -3.23 16.42
N GLN A 211 1.86 -2.65 16.46
CA GLN A 211 1.58 -1.31 15.98
C GLN A 211 1.47 -0.30 17.14
N ASP A 212 1.26 -0.77 18.38
CA ASP A 212 1.12 0.12 19.55
C ASP A 212 2.48 0.69 19.95
N VAL A 213 2.64 2.02 19.83
CA VAL A 213 3.88 2.73 20.18
C VAL A 213 4.28 2.54 21.66
N ALA A 214 3.37 2.15 22.54
CA ALA A 214 3.70 1.80 23.92
C ALA A 214 4.59 0.54 24.03
N ASP A 215 4.59 -0.32 23.01
CA ASP A 215 5.45 -1.51 22.93
C ASP A 215 6.86 -1.21 22.38
N LEU A 216 7.18 0.04 22.07
CA LEU A 216 8.50 0.43 21.59
C LEU A 216 9.58 0.20 22.66
N PRO A 217 10.81 -0.17 22.26
CA PRO A 217 11.94 -0.21 23.18
C PRO A 217 12.13 1.11 23.94
N THR A 218 12.62 1.03 25.18
CA THR A 218 12.89 2.23 25.98
C THR A 218 13.83 3.19 25.26
N GLY A 219 13.39 4.44 25.12
CA GLY A 219 14.15 5.50 24.45
C GLY A 219 13.77 5.71 22.99
N HIS A 220 12.90 4.87 22.42
CA HIS A 220 12.36 5.06 21.09
C HIS A 220 11.07 5.88 21.18
N SER A 221 10.90 6.82 20.25
CA SER A 221 9.77 7.75 20.21
C SER A 221 8.71 7.33 19.19
N PHE A 222 9.11 6.63 18.13
CA PHE A 222 8.19 6.12 17.11
C PHE A 222 8.74 4.90 16.38
N ALA A 223 7.88 4.25 15.59
CA ALA A 223 8.26 3.13 14.74
C ALA A 223 9.25 3.58 13.65
N ALA A 224 10.34 2.84 13.46
CA ALA A 224 11.31 3.11 12.40
C ALA A 224 10.97 2.32 11.14
N ASN A 225 11.09 2.94 9.97
CA ASN A 225 10.79 2.31 8.68
C ASN A 225 12.06 2.00 7.87
N GLY A 226 11.96 1.10 6.89
CA GLY A 226 13.06 0.70 6.02
C GLY A 226 13.51 1.77 5.03
N SER A 227 13.88 2.96 5.50
CA SER A 227 14.33 4.08 4.65
C SER A 227 15.80 3.93 4.23
N ARG A 228 16.11 4.36 2.99
CA ARG A 228 17.47 4.35 2.46
C ARG A 228 18.43 5.12 3.35
N VAL A 229 18.03 6.31 3.79
CA VAL A 229 18.87 7.20 4.60
C VAL A 229 19.18 6.55 5.95
N LEU A 230 18.18 5.93 6.60
CA LEU A 230 18.40 5.22 7.85
C LEU A 230 19.35 4.04 7.67
N SER A 231 19.22 3.27 6.59
CA SER A 231 20.15 2.16 6.30
C SER A 231 21.61 2.63 6.25
N ILE A 232 21.86 3.76 5.60
CA ILE A 232 23.20 4.34 5.44
C ILE A 232 23.73 4.83 6.80
N VAL A 233 22.91 5.53 7.59
CA VAL A 233 23.30 6.05 8.91
C VAL A 233 23.63 4.91 9.89
N LEU A 234 22.93 3.77 9.77
CA LEU A 234 23.23 2.56 10.54
C LEU A 234 24.45 1.78 10.02
N GLY A 235 25.10 2.25 8.95
CA GLY A 235 26.29 1.61 8.36
C GLY A 235 25.97 0.32 7.59
N LEU A 236 24.73 0.18 7.12
CA LEU A 236 24.30 -0.95 6.30
C LEU A 236 24.52 -0.66 4.80
N LEU A 237 24.37 -1.69 3.98
CA LEU A 237 24.26 -1.52 2.52
C LEU A 237 23.00 -0.69 2.20
N GLU A 238 23.03 0.09 1.11
CA GLU A 238 21.90 0.92 0.70
C GLU A 238 20.63 0.08 0.51
N THR A 239 19.76 0.14 1.50
CA THR A 239 18.58 -0.72 1.60
C THR A 239 17.36 0.17 1.75
N GLU A 240 16.33 -0.07 0.96
CA GLU A 240 15.07 0.63 1.06
C GLU A 240 13.90 -0.32 0.82
N ALA A 241 12.86 -0.21 1.64
CA ALA A 241 11.63 -0.96 1.40
C ALA A 241 11.09 -0.68 -0.01
N VAL A 242 10.67 -1.73 -0.74
CA VAL A 242 10.00 -1.58 -2.02
C VAL A 242 8.76 -0.70 -1.88
N MET A 243 8.05 -0.82 -0.76
CA MET A 243 6.90 0.00 -0.43
C MET A 243 7.23 1.45 -0.03
N SER A 244 8.49 1.86 0.09
CA SER A 244 8.84 3.28 0.32
C SER A 244 8.64 4.11 -0.95
N THR A 245 8.00 5.28 -0.83
CA THR A 245 7.72 6.19 -1.95
C THR A 245 8.34 7.58 -1.74
N PRO A 246 8.84 8.28 -2.78
CA PRO A 246 8.86 7.91 -4.19
C PRO A 246 9.95 6.88 -4.54
N GLN A 247 9.74 6.19 -5.66
CA GLN A 247 10.82 5.58 -6.42
C GLN A 247 11.38 6.59 -7.42
N PHE A 248 12.69 6.59 -7.63
CA PHE A 248 13.39 7.57 -8.46
C PHE A 248 13.70 7.05 -9.87
N GLN A 249 13.92 7.97 -10.82
CA GLN A 249 14.45 7.61 -12.14
C GLN A 249 15.91 7.16 -12.03
N GLY A 250 16.32 6.21 -12.87
CA GLY A 250 17.69 5.67 -12.87
C GLY A 250 18.02 4.70 -11.75
N GLU A 251 17.06 4.34 -10.90
CA GLU A 251 17.27 3.38 -9.82
C GLU A 251 16.53 2.06 -10.07
N MET A 252 17.04 1.00 -9.43
CA MET A 252 16.41 -0.31 -9.32
C MET A 252 16.16 -0.63 -7.85
N ARG A 253 15.02 -1.26 -7.59
CA ARG A 253 14.58 -1.76 -6.29
C ARG A 253 13.72 -3.03 -6.51
N ARG A 254 14.39 -4.12 -6.85
CA ARG A 254 13.79 -5.37 -7.36
C ARG A 254 13.75 -6.51 -6.36
N GLU A 255 14.19 -6.27 -5.12
CA GLU A 255 14.26 -7.25 -4.03
C GLU A 255 13.62 -6.68 -2.76
N LEU A 256 13.07 -7.56 -1.92
CA LEU A 256 12.37 -7.15 -0.70
C LEU A 256 13.34 -6.84 0.43
N SER A 257 13.06 -5.78 1.18
CA SER A 257 13.76 -5.50 2.42
C SER A 257 13.32 -6.46 3.55
N PRO A 258 14.11 -6.59 4.63
CA PRO A 258 13.71 -7.38 5.80
C PRO A 258 12.37 -6.97 6.40
N ASP A 259 12.07 -5.67 6.40
CA ASP A 259 10.83 -5.08 6.88
C ASP A 259 9.60 -5.68 6.18
N GLU A 260 9.56 -5.60 4.85
CA GLU A 260 8.44 -6.09 4.05
C GLU A 260 8.25 -7.60 4.21
N VAL A 261 9.35 -8.35 4.27
CA VAL A 261 9.29 -9.80 4.51
C VAL A 261 8.71 -10.11 5.89
N ALA A 262 9.08 -9.37 6.92
CA ALA A 262 8.49 -9.51 8.26
C ALA A 262 6.99 -9.22 8.22
N ILE A 263 6.59 -8.11 7.60
CA ILE A 263 5.20 -7.69 7.56
C ILE A 263 4.32 -8.67 6.74
N ILE A 264 4.81 -9.19 5.61
CA ILE A 264 4.13 -10.29 4.89
C ILE A 264 4.00 -11.54 5.76
N ARG A 265 5.04 -11.90 6.52
CA ARG A 265 4.99 -13.06 7.43
C ARG A 265 4.01 -12.84 8.59
N TYR A 266 3.90 -11.61 9.09
CA TYR A 266 2.94 -11.26 10.14
C TYR A 266 1.50 -11.51 9.66
N ALA A 267 1.13 -10.98 8.49
CA ALA A 267 -0.21 -11.24 7.94
C ALA A 267 -0.43 -12.72 7.59
N ARG A 268 0.63 -13.49 7.34
CA ARG A 268 0.56 -14.95 7.11
C ARG A 268 0.40 -15.76 8.38
N ALA A 269 0.59 -15.16 9.56
CA ALA A 269 0.22 -15.75 10.85
C ALA A 269 -1.30 -15.77 11.09
N GLY A 270 -2.09 -15.31 10.10
CA GLY A 270 -3.53 -15.49 10.08
C GLY A 270 -4.31 -14.43 10.86
N LEU A 271 -5.53 -14.80 11.26
CA LEU A 271 -6.50 -13.97 11.97
C LEU A 271 -6.24 -13.90 13.48
N ASP A 272 -5.49 -14.85 14.03
CA ASP A 272 -5.06 -14.81 15.44
C ASP A 272 -3.71 -14.11 15.63
N GLU A 273 -3.07 -13.74 14.52
CA GLU A 273 -1.77 -13.05 14.45
C GLU A 273 -0.65 -13.81 15.16
N ASN A 274 -0.79 -15.13 15.34
CA ASN A 274 0.15 -16.00 16.03
C ASN A 274 0.72 -17.05 15.09
N ALA A 275 2.00 -16.93 14.75
CA ALA A 275 2.64 -17.90 13.89
C ALA A 275 2.66 -19.32 14.51
N GLY A 276 2.47 -20.31 13.65
CA GLY A 276 2.47 -21.74 13.98
C GLY A 276 1.11 -22.27 14.43
N THR A 277 0.02 -21.54 14.17
CA THR A 277 -1.35 -21.96 14.49
C THR A 277 -2.08 -22.48 13.24
N SER A 278 -3.38 -22.73 13.36
CA SER A 278 -4.15 -23.43 12.32
C SER A 278 -4.57 -22.57 11.14
N ASP A 279 -4.56 -21.25 11.30
CA ASP A 279 -4.97 -20.27 10.29
C ASP A 279 -3.79 -19.57 9.60
N ASP A 280 -2.56 -19.97 9.95
CA ASP A 280 -1.35 -19.73 9.17
C ASP A 280 -1.56 -20.11 7.70
N TYR A 281 -1.05 -19.29 6.78
CA TYR A 281 -1.15 -19.57 5.35
C TYR A 281 0.07 -19.17 4.53
N SER A 282 0.12 -19.75 3.34
CA SER A 282 1.05 -19.36 2.28
C SER A 282 0.30 -18.73 1.11
N THR A 283 0.96 -17.86 0.36
CA THR A 283 0.41 -17.27 -0.86
C THR A 283 1.36 -17.53 -2.01
N ALA A 284 0.82 -18.12 -3.07
CA ALA A 284 1.48 -18.28 -4.36
C ALA A 284 0.92 -17.25 -5.34
N VAL A 285 1.75 -16.31 -5.78
CA VAL A 285 1.42 -15.44 -6.90
C VAL A 285 1.87 -16.13 -8.19
N ILE A 286 1.00 -16.21 -9.19
CA ILE A 286 1.34 -16.87 -10.47
C ILE A 286 1.03 -15.97 -11.65
N PHE A 287 1.90 -16.02 -12.66
CA PHE A 287 1.62 -15.40 -13.94
C PHE A 287 0.65 -16.27 -14.75
N ALA A 288 -0.52 -15.74 -15.06
CA ALA A 288 -1.59 -16.44 -15.78
C ALA A 288 -1.69 -16.04 -17.26
N GLY A 289 -0.70 -15.30 -17.78
CA GLY A 289 -0.59 -14.95 -19.19
C GLY A 289 -1.20 -13.60 -19.57
N LEU A 290 -1.32 -13.39 -20.89
CA LEU A 290 -1.97 -12.22 -21.46
C LEU A 290 -3.50 -12.44 -21.47
N SER A 291 -4.21 -11.79 -20.56
CA SER A 291 -5.67 -11.90 -20.41
C SER A 291 -6.22 -10.77 -19.56
N SER A 292 -7.44 -10.35 -19.87
CA SER A 292 -8.26 -9.47 -19.02
C SER A 292 -9.58 -10.15 -18.59
N GLY A 293 -9.66 -11.48 -18.75
CA GLY A 293 -10.84 -12.27 -18.42
C GLY A 293 -11.00 -12.57 -16.93
N SER A 294 -12.12 -13.21 -16.59
CA SER A 294 -12.50 -13.55 -15.20
C SER A 294 -11.56 -14.51 -14.46
N GLY A 295 -10.57 -15.09 -15.15
CA GLY A 295 -9.53 -15.91 -14.54
C GLY A 295 -8.40 -15.11 -13.87
N CYS A 296 -8.41 -13.78 -13.98
CA CYS A 296 -7.38 -12.89 -13.44
C CYS A 296 -7.87 -12.21 -12.15
N GLN A 297 -7.10 -12.37 -11.06
CA GLN A 297 -7.34 -11.62 -9.82
C GLN A 297 -6.68 -10.24 -9.87
N VAL A 298 -5.52 -10.14 -10.54
CA VAL A 298 -4.83 -8.88 -10.78
C VAL A 298 -4.58 -8.72 -12.27
N VAL A 299 -4.97 -7.59 -12.85
CA VAL A 299 -4.75 -7.25 -14.26
C VAL A 299 -3.82 -6.03 -14.36
N LEU A 300 -2.71 -6.18 -15.08
CA LEU A 300 -1.71 -5.13 -15.31
C LEU A 300 -1.96 -4.45 -16.66
N ARG A 301 -1.91 -3.12 -16.68
CA ARG A 301 -2.06 -2.31 -17.91
C ARG A 301 -1.37 -0.95 -17.80
N PHE A 302 -1.04 -0.36 -18.92
CA PHE A 302 -0.77 1.06 -19.05
C PHE A 302 -2.05 1.89 -19.16
N ALA A 303 -2.04 3.07 -18.56
CA ALA A 303 -3.10 4.08 -18.63
C ALA A 303 -2.50 5.48 -18.38
N GLU A 304 -3.20 6.55 -18.75
CA GLU A 304 -2.78 7.92 -18.38
C GLU A 304 -3.12 8.16 -16.90
N ILE A 305 -2.10 8.16 -16.04
CA ILE A 305 -2.23 8.35 -14.59
C ILE A 305 -1.15 9.33 -14.06
N PRO A 306 -1.37 10.02 -12.94
CA PRO A 306 -0.45 11.06 -12.45
C PRO A 306 0.80 10.53 -11.71
N SER A 307 0.93 9.22 -11.56
CA SER A 307 2.02 8.52 -10.87
C SER A 307 2.59 7.41 -11.75
N PRO A 308 3.84 6.96 -11.56
CA PRO A 308 4.40 5.87 -12.35
C PRO A 308 3.59 4.57 -12.28
N GLY A 309 3.03 4.26 -11.10
CA GLY A 309 2.17 3.11 -10.85
C GLY A 309 0.98 3.47 -9.97
N GLN A 310 -0.07 2.65 -10.07
CA GLN A 310 -1.22 2.72 -9.18
C GLN A 310 -1.93 1.36 -9.10
N CYS A 311 -2.20 0.92 -7.88
CA CYS A 311 -3.04 -0.24 -7.58
C CYS A 311 -4.48 0.20 -7.26
N GLN A 312 -5.45 -0.40 -7.94
CA GLN A 312 -6.87 -0.28 -7.62
C GLN A 312 -7.42 -1.66 -7.25
N ALA A 313 -7.80 -1.82 -5.99
CA ALA A 313 -8.37 -3.06 -5.47
C ALA A 313 -9.66 -2.81 -4.69
N SER A 314 -10.41 -3.88 -4.43
CA SER A 314 -11.51 -3.89 -3.48
C SER A 314 -11.21 -4.88 -2.37
N SER A 315 -11.80 -4.68 -1.21
CA SER A 315 -11.67 -5.57 -0.07
C SER A 315 -13.03 -5.93 0.51
N ILE A 316 -13.06 -7.02 1.26
CA ILE A 316 -14.20 -7.37 2.12
C ILE A 316 -13.71 -7.79 3.49
N ALA A 317 -14.44 -7.42 4.54
CA ALA A 317 -14.14 -7.86 5.90
C ALA A 317 -14.25 -9.39 6.00
N ILE A 318 -13.28 -10.01 6.66
CA ILE A 318 -13.31 -11.42 7.05
C ILE A 318 -14.01 -11.55 8.40
N ASN A 319 -13.67 -10.66 9.34
CA ASN A 319 -14.21 -10.62 10.70
C ASN A 319 -14.36 -9.17 11.19
N SER A 320 -14.75 -9.00 12.46
CA SER A 320 -14.90 -7.69 13.11
C SER A 320 -13.61 -7.13 13.73
N ASN A 321 -12.49 -7.84 13.62
CA ASN A 321 -11.24 -7.53 14.30
C ASN A 321 -10.22 -6.94 13.32
N GLY A 322 -10.66 -6.09 12.39
CA GLY A 322 -9.75 -5.46 11.45
C GLY A 322 -9.15 -6.36 10.37
N HIS A 323 -9.58 -7.62 10.21
CA HIS A 323 -9.08 -8.46 9.11
C HIS A 323 -9.96 -8.38 7.87
N PHE A 324 -9.32 -8.12 6.74
CA PHE A 324 -9.97 -8.00 5.44
C PHE A 324 -9.28 -8.91 4.43
N ARG A 325 -9.90 -9.14 3.28
CA ARG A 325 -9.23 -9.75 2.14
C ARG A 325 -9.47 -8.99 0.86
N LEU A 326 -8.52 -9.09 -0.07
CA LEU A 326 -8.71 -8.69 -1.45
C LEU A 326 -9.92 -9.40 -2.08
N ALA A 327 -10.71 -8.66 -2.83
CA ALA A 327 -11.94 -9.12 -3.46
C ALA A 327 -12.12 -8.55 -4.87
N GLY A 328 -12.88 -9.26 -5.70
CA GLY A 328 -13.09 -8.89 -7.10
C GLY A 328 -11.83 -9.10 -7.95
N THR A 329 -11.65 -8.22 -8.94
CA THR A 329 -10.44 -8.14 -9.75
C THR A 329 -9.77 -6.82 -9.43
N ALA A 330 -8.52 -6.86 -8.99
CA ALA A 330 -7.67 -5.69 -8.83
C ALA A 330 -7.02 -5.31 -10.17
N THR A 331 -6.72 -4.03 -10.33
CA THR A 331 -6.06 -3.48 -11.51
C THR A 331 -4.80 -2.74 -11.09
N VAL A 332 -3.68 -3.10 -11.70
CA VAL A 332 -2.45 -2.31 -11.63
C VAL A 332 -2.36 -1.49 -12.91
N SER A 333 -2.28 -0.17 -12.77
CA SER A 333 -2.09 0.78 -13.87
C SER A 333 -0.69 1.38 -13.81
N PHE A 334 -0.03 1.47 -14.96
CA PHE A 334 1.26 2.15 -15.13
C PHE A 334 1.08 3.38 -16.02
N ASP A 335 1.77 4.49 -15.75
CA ASP A 335 1.66 5.69 -16.58
C ASP A 335 2.14 5.42 -18.01
N SER A 336 1.26 5.60 -18.99
CA SER A 336 1.57 5.46 -20.41
C SER A 336 2.51 6.56 -20.93
N SER A 337 2.64 7.68 -20.21
CA SER A 337 3.48 8.82 -20.62
C SER A 337 4.92 8.75 -20.12
N ALA A 338 5.20 7.94 -19.10
CA ALA A 338 6.52 7.81 -18.52
C ALA A 338 7.53 7.11 -19.45
N VAL A 339 8.81 7.44 -19.26
CA VAL A 339 9.92 6.78 -19.98
C VAL A 339 10.29 5.51 -19.21
N TRP A 340 9.86 4.36 -19.73
CA TRP A 340 10.07 3.07 -19.06
C TRP A 340 11.34 2.36 -19.50
N HIS A 341 12.10 1.85 -18.54
CA HIS A 341 13.11 0.83 -18.75
C HIS A 341 12.49 -0.53 -18.44
N PHE A 342 12.60 -1.47 -19.37
CA PHE A 342 12.23 -2.87 -19.16
C PHE A 342 13.54 -3.65 -19.07
N SER A 343 13.74 -4.37 -17.98
CA SER A 343 14.87 -5.27 -17.81
C SER A 343 14.91 -6.30 -18.93
N ASP A 344 16.10 -6.51 -19.49
CA ASP A 344 16.31 -7.43 -20.60
C ASP A 344 15.75 -8.83 -20.30
N PRO A 345 15.25 -9.55 -21.32
CA PRO A 345 14.82 -10.93 -21.15
C PRO A 345 16.01 -11.78 -20.67
N VAL A 346 15.74 -12.72 -19.75
CA VAL A 346 16.77 -13.60 -19.16
C VAL A 346 17.46 -14.48 -20.22
N PHE A 347 16.84 -14.64 -21.39
CA PHE A 347 17.39 -15.38 -22.51
C PHE A 347 17.42 -14.54 -23.80
N SER A 348 18.59 -14.48 -24.43
CA SER A 348 18.84 -13.75 -25.68
C SER A 348 18.19 -14.37 -26.93
N ASP A 349 17.55 -15.54 -26.79
CA ASP A 349 16.93 -16.30 -27.88
C ASP A 349 15.43 -16.00 -28.06
N GLY A 350 14.86 -15.12 -27.25
CA GLY A 350 13.45 -14.75 -27.37
C GLY A 350 12.47 -15.75 -26.77
N PHE A 351 12.90 -16.57 -25.79
CA PHE A 351 12.05 -17.52 -25.06
C PHE A 351 10.76 -16.91 -24.46
N GLU A 352 10.74 -15.58 -24.25
CA GLU A 352 9.55 -14.84 -23.82
C GLU A 352 8.50 -14.63 -24.94
N SER A 353 8.73 -15.12 -26.18
CA SER A 353 7.77 -15.08 -27.29
C SER A 353 6.56 -16.03 -27.13
N GLY A 354 6.37 -16.63 -25.94
CA GLY A 354 5.11 -17.25 -25.56
C GLY A 354 5.02 -18.78 -25.68
N ASP A 355 6.13 -19.50 -25.88
CA ASP A 355 6.11 -20.97 -25.75
C ASP A 355 6.47 -21.42 -24.32
N LEU A 356 5.45 -21.45 -23.46
CA LEU A 356 5.56 -21.91 -22.07
C LEU A 356 5.42 -23.44 -21.93
N SER A 357 5.34 -24.21 -23.02
CA SER A 357 5.10 -25.66 -22.97
C SER A 357 6.19 -26.42 -22.21
N ALA A 358 7.41 -25.88 -22.12
CA ALA A 358 8.51 -26.44 -21.35
C ALA A 358 8.43 -26.22 -19.82
N TRP A 359 7.57 -25.32 -19.34
CA TRP A 359 7.38 -25.06 -17.90
C TRP A 359 6.15 -25.76 -17.30
N VAL A 360 5.22 -26.25 -18.12
CA VAL A 360 4.02 -27.00 -17.65
C VAL A 360 4.33 -28.49 -17.40
N ALA A 361 5.56 -28.95 -17.66
CA ALA A 361 5.92 -30.35 -17.61
C ALA A 361 7.18 -30.60 -16.77
N PHE A 362 7.06 -30.46 -15.46
CA PHE A 362 7.80 -31.33 -14.53
C PHE A 362 6.82 -31.84 -13.44
N PRO A 363 6.90 -33.13 -13.08
CA PRO A 363 5.83 -33.90 -12.42
C PRO A 363 5.52 -33.48 -10.99
#